data_AF-A0A7T0DYL0-F1
#
_entry.id   AF-A0A7T0DYL0-F1
#
_cell.length_a   1.000
_cell.length_b   1.000
_cell.length_c   1.000
_cell.angle_alpha   90.00
_cell.angle_beta   90.00
_cell.angle_gamma   90.00
#
_symmetry.space_group_name_H-M   'P 1'
#
loop_
_entity.id
_entity.type
_entity.pdbx_description
1 polymer ?
#
loop_
_entity_poly.entity_id
_entity_poly.type
_entity_poly.pdbx_seq_one_letter_code
_entity_poly.pdbx_strand_id
1 'polypeptide(L)'
;MLQHKKYLAAQVWFTSVANWLLGKACSHYGLPADINTFLPGVSVAVSHFVIIGLSFLQLPSIEQIRSKNALKNARSIINRQLSDPNLTPTERQRCENALAALRDKEITRCLTEVDHTYAVLAQSDSRDLEES
;
A
#
# COMPACT_ATOMS: atom_id res chain seq x y z
N MET A 1 -13.02 5.15 6.74
CA MET A 1 -13.73 5.24 5.44
C MET A 1 -12.79 5.84 4.38
N LEU A 2 -12.35 5.07 3.37
CA LEU A 2 -11.70 5.68 2.21
C LEU A 2 -12.67 6.72 1.62
N GLN A 3 -12.26 7.99 1.58
CA GLN A 3 -13.09 9.08 1.06
C GLN A 3 -13.70 8.68 -0.28
N HIS A 4 -15.03 8.61 -0.36
CA HIS A 4 -15.82 8.15 -1.52
C HIS A 4 -15.32 8.72 -2.87
N LYS A 5 -14.82 9.96 -2.87
CA LYS A 5 -14.20 10.62 -4.03
C LYS A 5 -12.95 9.90 -4.57
N LYS A 6 -12.10 9.37 -3.69
CA LYS A 6 -10.89 8.61 -4.06
C LYS A 6 -11.24 7.25 -4.63
N TYR A 7 -12.28 6.61 -4.07
CA TYR A 7 -12.81 5.34 -4.58
C TYR A 7 -13.39 5.50 -5.99
N LEU A 8 -14.19 6.56 -6.21
CA LEU A 8 -14.77 6.86 -7.53
C LEU A 8 -13.67 7.09 -8.58
N ALA A 9 -12.63 7.86 -8.23
CA ALA A 9 -11.51 8.13 -9.12
C ALA A 9 -10.73 6.86 -9.47
N ALA A 10 -10.49 5.98 -8.49
CA ALA A 10 -9.85 4.69 -8.74
C ALA A 10 -10.73 3.80 -9.63
N GLN A 11 -12.04 3.77 -9.41
CA GLN A 11 -12.99 3.00 -10.21
C GLN A 11 -13.00 3.45 -11.67
N VAL A 12 -13.02 4.76 -11.94
CA VAL A 12 -12.97 5.28 -13.32
C VAL A 12 -11.65 4.90 -14.02
N TRP A 13 -10.53 4.98 -13.30
CA TRP A 13 -9.23 4.62 -13.86
C TRP A 13 -9.13 3.12 -14.17
N PHE A 14 -9.52 2.26 -13.21
CA PHE A 14 -9.54 0.81 -13.40
C PHE A 14 -10.52 0.38 -14.50
N THR A 15 -11.69 1.01 -14.61
CA THR A 15 -12.67 0.71 -15.67
C THR A 15 -12.11 1.02 -17.06
N SER A 16 -11.32 2.08 -17.18
CA SER A 16 -10.67 2.44 -18.45
C SER A 16 -9.61 1.40 -18.85
N VAL A 17 -8.79 0.97 -17.88
CA VAL A 17 -7.76 -0.06 -18.09
C VAL A 17 -8.39 -1.42 -18.39
N ALA A 18 -9.43 -1.82 -17.66
CA ALA A 18 -10.15 -3.06 -17.86
C ALA A 18 -10.85 -3.09 -19.22
N ASN A 19 -11.46 -1.99 -19.67
CA ASN A 19 -12.06 -1.90 -21.01
C ASN A 19 -11.00 -2.07 -22.10
N TRP A 20 -9.83 -1.43 -21.95
CA TRP A 20 -8.74 -1.58 -22.91
C TRP A 20 -8.22 -3.01 -22.96
N LEU A 21 -8.04 -3.65 -21.80
CA LEU A 21 -7.53 -5.02 -21.71
C LEU A 21 -8.53 -6.04 -22.28
N LEU A 22 -9.81 -5.88 -21.95
CA LEU A 22 -10.89 -6.72 -22.47
C LEU A 22 -11.06 -6.52 -23.98
N GLY A 23 -10.98 -5.28 -24.49
CA GLY A 23 -11.02 -5.01 -25.93
C GLY A 23 -9.85 -5.67 -26.67
N LYS A 24 -8.64 -5.62 -26.10
CA LYS A 24 -7.46 -6.35 -26.61
C LYS A 24 -7.68 -7.86 -26.59
N ALA A 25 -8.22 -8.41 -25.51
CA ALA A 25 -8.51 -9.83 -25.39
C ALA A 25 -9.57 -10.28 -26.41
N CYS A 26 -10.68 -9.55 -26.56
CA CYS A 26 -11.71 -9.83 -27.56
C CYS A 26 -11.17 -9.80 -28.99
N SER A 27 -10.30 -8.83 -29.31
CA SER A 27 -9.64 -8.77 -30.62
C SER A 27 -8.64 -9.90 -30.85
N HIS A 28 -7.99 -10.40 -29.79
CA HIS A 28 -7.01 -11.50 -29.90
C HIS A 28 -7.69 -12.87 -30.03
N TYR A 29 -8.80 -13.08 -29.32
CA TYR A 29 -9.56 -14.33 -29.34
C TYR A 29 -10.63 -14.38 -30.44
N GLY A 30 -10.75 -13.35 -31.28
CA GLY A 30 -11.70 -13.31 -32.40
C GLY A 30 -13.17 -13.37 -31.97
N LEU A 31 -13.50 -12.79 -30.82
CA LEU A 31 -14.88 -12.82 -30.30
C LEU A 31 -15.82 -11.99 -31.18
N PRO A 32 -17.06 -12.45 -31.40
CA PRO A 32 -18.04 -11.74 -32.22
C PRO A 32 -18.35 -10.34 -31.67
N ALA A 33 -18.54 -9.39 -32.59
CA ALA A 33 -18.73 -7.97 -32.28
C ALA A 33 -19.92 -7.68 -31.35
N ASP A 34 -20.91 -8.59 -31.29
CA ASP A 34 -22.06 -8.46 -30.41
C ASP A 34 -21.68 -8.51 -28.92
N ILE A 35 -20.57 -9.17 -28.58
CA ILE A 35 -20.03 -9.23 -27.21
C ILE A 35 -19.43 -7.87 -26.81
N ASN A 36 -18.99 -7.06 -27.79
CA ASN A 36 -18.40 -5.75 -27.50
C ASN A 36 -19.40 -4.77 -26.88
N THR A 37 -20.70 -4.94 -27.14
CA THR A 37 -21.76 -4.10 -26.53
C THR A 37 -21.86 -4.32 -25.02
N PHE A 38 -21.48 -5.50 -24.52
CA PHE A 38 -21.51 -5.84 -23.10
C PHE A 38 -20.21 -5.51 -22.36
N LEU A 39 -19.12 -5.24 -23.08
CA LEU A 39 -17.80 -4.91 -22.52
C LEU A 39 -17.82 -3.80 -21.47
N PRO A 40 -18.53 -2.66 -21.66
CA PRO A 40 -18.53 -1.60 -20.67
C PRO A 40 -19.10 -2.05 -19.32
N GLY A 41 -20.18 -2.85 -19.33
CA GLY A 41 -20.79 -3.38 -18.11
C GLY A 41 -19.89 -4.40 -17.41
N VAL A 42 -19.26 -5.30 -18.17
CA VAL A 42 -18.29 -6.27 -17.64
C VAL A 42 -17.09 -5.56 -17.03
N SER A 43 -16.58 -4.51 -17.68
CA SER A 43 -15.44 -3.74 -17.19
C SER A 43 -15.72 -3.05 -15.87
N VAL A 44 -16.93 -2.50 -15.67
CA VAL A 44 -17.34 -1.91 -14.39
C VAL A 44 -17.38 -2.97 -13.29
N ALA A 45 -17.95 -4.15 -13.57
CA ALA A 45 -17.99 -5.26 -12.62
C ALA A 45 -16.58 -5.75 -12.25
N VAL A 46 -15.72 -5.97 -13.25
CA VAL A 46 -14.31 -6.36 -13.04
C VAL A 46 -13.57 -5.31 -12.21
N SER A 47 -13.76 -4.02 -12.49
CA SER A 47 -13.13 -2.95 -11.74
C SER A 47 -13.59 -2.91 -10.29
N HIS A 48 -14.87 -3.17 -10.04
CA HIS A 48 -15.41 -3.27 -8.69
C HIS A 48 -14.76 -4.42 -7.90
N PHE A 49 -14.70 -5.62 -8.50
CA PHE A 49 -14.04 -6.77 -7.87
C PHE A 49 -12.54 -6.54 -7.65
N VAL A 50 -11.85 -5.88 -8.58
CA VAL A 50 -10.44 -5.52 -8.44
C VAL A 50 -10.25 -4.56 -7.27
N ILE A 51 -11.09 -3.54 -7.11
CA ILE A 51 -11.00 -2.60 -5.99
C ILE A 51 -11.30 -3.30 -4.66
N ILE A 52 -12.30 -4.19 -4.62
CA ILE A 52 -12.57 -5.01 -3.44
C ILE A 52 -11.35 -5.89 -3.11
N GLY A 53 -10.79 -6.59 -4.10
CA GLY A 53 -9.57 -7.39 -3.92
C GLY A 53 -8.38 -6.56 -3.43
N LEU A 54 -8.21 -5.35 -3.96
CA LEU A 54 -7.19 -4.38 -3.50
C LEU A 54 -7.45 -3.86 -2.09
N SER A 55 -8.68 -3.92 -1.58
CA SER A 55 -8.98 -3.57 -0.18
C SER A 55 -8.61 -4.69 0.79
N PHE A 56 -8.67 -5.96 0.35
CA PHE A 56 -8.20 -7.12 1.12
C PHE A 56 -6.68 -7.24 1.14
N LEU A 57 -6.04 -6.91 0.02
CA LEU A 57 -4.60 -6.68 -0.03
C LEU A 57 -4.33 -5.36 0.68
N GLN A 58 -4.10 -5.37 2.00
CA GLN A 58 -3.75 -4.17 2.78
C GLN A 58 -2.52 -3.47 2.16
N LEU A 59 -2.76 -2.62 1.15
CA LEU A 59 -1.69 -2.01 0.39
C LEU A 59 -1.02 -0.99 1.29
N PRO A 60 0.30 -1.11 1.52
CA PRO A 60 0.99 -0.15 2.34
C PRO A 60 0.87 1.24 1.71
N SER A 61 0.54 2.23 2.53
CA SER A 61 0.48 3.63 2.12
C SER A 61 1.81 4.05 1.46
N ILE A 62 1.74 4.98 0.52
CA ILE A 62 2.93 5.59 -0.11
C ILE A 62 3.90 6.12 0.96
N GLU A 63 3.38 6.65 2.06
CA GLU A 63 4.20 7.10 3.19
C GLU A 63 4.90 5.95 3.91
N GLN A 64 4.25 4.80 4.04
CA GLN A 64 4.85 3.57 4.59
C GLN A 64 5.95 3.03 3.67
N ILE A 65 5.74 3.05 2.36
CA ILE A 65 6.76 2.66 1.38
C ILE A 65 7.96 3.63 1.44
N ARG A 66 7.71 4.95 1.43
CA ARG A 66 8.76 5.98 1.48
C ARG A 66 9.61 5.86 2.74
N SER A 67 8.98 5.69 3.89
CA SER A 67 9.67 5.54 5.18
C SER A 67 10.43 4.23 5.30
N LYS A 68 9.89 3.09 4.81
CA LYS A 68 10.64 1.83 4.71
C LYS A 68 11.89 1.99 3.84
N ASN A 69 11.76 2.67 2.70
CA ASN A 69 12.89 2.94 1.81
C ASN A 69 13.92 3.87 2.45
N ALA A 70 13.48 4.92 3.18
CA ALA A 70 14.38 5.80 3.91
C ALA A 70 15.16 5.06 5.01
N LEU A 71 14.50 4.18 5.77
CA LEU A 71 15.13 3.31 6.78
C LEU A 71 16.13 2.34 6.14
N LYS A 72 15.77 1.71 5.02
CA LYS A 72 16.67 0.81 4.27
C LYS A 72 17.92 1.55 3.77
N ASN A 73 17.74 2.75 3.22
CA ASN A 73 18.84 3.57 2.74
C ASN A 73 19.74 4.03 3.89
N ALA A 74 19.17 4.49 5.01
CA ALA A 74 19.92 4.87 6.20
C ALA A 74 20.76 3.70 6.76
N ARG A 75 20.16 2.50 6.87
CA ARG A 75 20.89 1.27 7.26
C ARG A 75 22.01 0.93 6.28
N SER A 76 21.75 1.05 4.97
CA SER A 76 22.77 0.78 3.95
C SER A 76 23.95 1.75 4.03
N ILE A 77 23.70 3.03 4.32
CA ILE A 77 24.76 4.04 4.44
C ILE A 77 25.60 3.75 5.70
N ILE A 78 24.96 3.48 6.83
CA ILE A 78 25.67 3.19 8.09
C ILE A 78 26.47 1.88 7.96
N ASN A 79 25.90 0.83 7.36
CA ASN A 79 26.63 -0.41 7.10
C ASN A 79 27.79 -0.21 6.13
N ARG A 80 27.66 0.68 5.15
CA ARG A 80 28.76 1.04 4.24
C ARG A 80 29.89 1.74 4.99
N GLN A 81 29.55 2.67 5.89
CA GLN A 81 30.52 3.34 6.76
C GLN A 81 31.20 2.37 7.73
N LEU A 82 30.47 1.37 8.25
CA LEU A 82 31.06 0.33 9.11
C LEU A 82 32.00 -0.63 8.37
N SER A 83 31.89 -0.74 7.05
CA SER A 83 32.77 -1.58 6.21
C SER A 83 34.11 -0.90 5.87
N ASP A 84 34.30 0.38 6.17
CA ASP A 84 35.57 1.06 5.92
C ASP A 84 36.63 0.63 6.95
N PRO A 85 37.79 0.09 6.50
CA PRO A 85 38.80 -0.51 7.39
C PRO A 85 39.60 0.51 8.24
N ASN A 86 39.39 1.82 8.04
CA ASN A 86 40.06 2.90 8.77
C ASN A 86 39.19 3.52 9.88
N LEU A 87 38.12 2.86 10.32
CA LEU A 87 37.20 3.46 11.30
C LEU A 87 37.78 3.53 12.70
N THR A 88 37.71 4.72 13.29
CA THR A 88 38.05 4.95 14.70
C THR A 88 37.03 4.23 15.60
N PRO A 89 37.42 3.61 16.72
CA PRO A 89 36.47 2.90 17.61
C PRO A 89 35.31 3.79 18.11
N THR A 90 35.53 5.10 18.22
CA THR A 90 34.51 6.10 18.56
C THR A 90 33.47 6.32 17.46
N GLU A 91 33.85 6.21 16.18
CA GLU A 91 32.96 6.35 15.03
C GLU A 91 32.09 5.11 14.84
N ARG A 92 32.67 3.93 15.11
CA ARG A 92 31.95 2.67 15.14
C ARG A 92 30.83 2.68 16.18
N GLN A 93 31.12 3.17 17.38
CA GLN A 93 30.12 3.27 18.45
C GLN A 93 29.03 4.32 18.13
N ARG A 94 29.37 5.41 17.45
CA ARG A 94 28.35 6.36 16.93
C ARG A 94 27.43 5.73 15.89
N CYS A 95 27.98 4.91 15.00
CA CYS A 95 27.19 4.18 14.00
C CYS A 95 26.25 3.15 14.64
N GLU A 96 26.73 2.41 15.65
CA GLU A 96 25.92 1.44 16.39
C GLU A 96 24.79 2.14 17.19
N ASN A 97 25.08 3.26 17.85
CA ASN A 97 24.06 4.06 18.54
C ASN A 97 23.02 4.63 17.56
N ALA A 98 23.43 5.05 16.36
CA ALA A 98 22.51 5.51 15.32
C ALA A 98 21.60 4.39 14.80
N LEU A 99 22.11 3.16 14.69
CA LEU A 99 21.32 1.97 14.34
C LEU A 99 20.30 1.61 15.44
N ALA A 100 20.71 1.71 16.71
CA ALA A 100 19.81 1.51 17.85
C ALA A 100 18.67 2.54 17.85
N ALA A 101 18.98 3.83 17.66
CA ALA A 101 17.97 4.88 17.57
C ALA A 101 17.01 4.72 16.38
N LEU A 102 17.49 4.19 15.25
CA LEU A 102 16.63 3.87 14.10
C LEU A 102 15.69 2.69 14.39
N ARG A 103 16.13 1.70 15.16
CA ARG A 103 15.27 0.59 15.62
C ARG A 103 14.19 1.08 16.58
N ASP A 104 14.52 1.92 17.55
CA ASP A 104 13.53 2.48 18.48
C ASP A 104 12.44 3.25 17.74
N LYS A 105 12.81 4.08 16.76
CA LYS A 105 11.82 4.80 15.92
C LYS A 105 10.91 3.86 15.12
N GLU A 106 11.42 2.71 14.69
CA GLU A 106 10.62 1.70 13.99
C GLU A 106 9.64 0.99 14.93
N ILE A 107 10.07 0.69 16.17
CA ILE A 107 9.24 0.08 17.22
C ILE A 107 8.11 1.04 17.62
N THR A 108 8.43 2.30 17.94
CA THR A 108 7.42 3.30 18.31
C THR A 108 6.36 3.44 17.23
N ARG A 109 6.79 3.47 15.96
CA ARG A 109 5.86 3.57 14.84
C ARG A 109 4.96 2.33 14.73
N CYS A 110 5.50 1.12 14.88
CA CYS A 110 4.69 -0.10 14.91
C CYS A 110 3.66 -0.06 16.05
N LEU A 111 4.05 0.39 17.24
CA LEU A 111 3.14 0.52 18.37
C LEU A 111 2.00 1.51 18.07
N THR A 112 2.32 2.68 17.53
CA THR A 112 1.30 3.67 17.13
C THR A 112 0.34 3.13 16.06
N GLU A 113 0.82 2.33 15.10
CA GLU A 113 -0.02 1.72 14.06
C GLU A 113 -0.96 0.64 14.63
N VAL A 114 -0.48 -0.12 15.61
CA VAL A 114 -1.28 -1.09 16.35
C VAL A 114 -2.35 -0.38 17.19
N ASP A 115 -1.98 0.67 17.93
CA ASP A 115 -2.93 1.47 18.72
C ASP A 115 -4.01 2.11 17.85
N HIS A 116 -3.63 2.63 16.68
CA HIS A 116 -4.57 3.16 15.72
C HIS A 116 -5.53 2.08 15.20
N THR A 117 -5.03 0.87 14.94
CA THR A 117 -5.88 -0.26 14.53
C THR A 117 -6.90 -0.63 15.61
N TYR A 118 -6.47 -0.69 16.87
CA TYR A 118 -7.38 -0.95 17.99
C TYR A 118 -8.39 0.18 18.20
N ALA A 119 -7.99 1.44 18.02
CA ALA A 119 -8.91 2.57 18.11
C ALA A 119 -9.98 2.55 17.00
N VAL A 120 -9.60 2.14 15.78
CA VAL A 120 -10.56 1.98 14.67
C VAL A 120 -11.53 0.83 14.94
N LEU A 121 -11.06 -0.29 15.51
CA LEU A 121 -11.91 -1.42 15.92
C LEU A 121 -12.88 -1.02 17.04
N ALA A 122 -12.41 -0.28 18.04
CA ALA A 122 -13.27 0.22 19.11
C ALA A 122 -14.35 1.17 18.56
N GLN A 123 -14.03 1.99 17.56
CA GLN A 123 -15.01 2.85 16.88
C GLN A 123 -16.01 2.07 16.03
N SER A 124 -15.61 0.96 15.38
CA SER A 124 -16.57 0.12 14.65
C SER A 124 -17.55 -0.55 15.61
N ASP A 125 -17.06 -1.12 16.71
CA ASP A 125 -17.92 -1.78 17.70
C ASP A 125 -18.94 -0.82 18.32
N SER A 126 -18.55 0.44 18.56
CA SER A 126 -19.48 1.45 19.07
C SER A 126 -20.55 1.88 18.06
N ARG A 127 -20.24 1.87 16.76
CA ARG A 127 -21.21 2.24 15.72
C ARG A 127 -22.23 1.14 15.46
N ASP A 128 -21.81 -0.11 15.54
CA ASP A 128 -22.71 -1.27 15.36
C ASP A 128 -23.73 -1.38 16.51
N LEU A 129 -23.41 -0.83 17.69
CA LEU A 129 -24.31 -0.73 18.84
C LEU A 129 -25.31 0.43 18.75
N GLU A 130 -25.01 1.50 18.00
CA GLU A 130 -25.93 2.63 17.79
C GLU A 130 -26.93 2.38 16.63
N GLU A 131 -26.63 1.43 15.74
CA GLU A 131 -27.49 1.07 14.60
C GLU A 131 -28.42 -0.15 14.88
N SER A 132 -28.40 -0.73 16.09
CA SER A 132 -29.34 -1.79 16.56
C SER A 132 -30.40 -1.26 17.52
#